data_AF-A0A1W1D064-F1
#
_entry.id   AF-A0A1W1D064-F1
#
_cell.length_a   1.000
_cell.length_b   1.000
_cell.length_c   1.000
_cell.angle_alpha   90.00
_cell.angle_beta   90.00
_cell.angle_gamma   90.00
#
_symmetry.space_group_name_H-M   'P 1'
#
loop_
_entity.id
_entity.type
_entity.pdbx_description
1 polymer ?
#
loop_
_entity_poly.entity_id
_entity_poly.type
_entity_poly.pdbx_seq_one_letter_code
_entity_poly.pdbx_strand_id
1 'polypeptide(L)'
;MKKTGLIIATLLTFSQAEFTRAESGIVTDSQTQLQWQDLYADNNVPRNYGDDAIDYCSSLDLDGTGWRLPNINELKSLLVDTQFAPSINEVFQSTVNDWYWSSSTRKIDSDYRWVVNFNSGAVSIRPRINNNYTSYIRCVR
;
A
#
# COMPACT_ATOMS: atom_id res chain seq x y z
N MET A 1 -2.01 62.72 -5.49
CA MET A 1 -2.15 61.55 -6.39
C MET A 1 -1.80 60.30 -5.60
N LYS A 2 -2.79 59.56 -5.09
CA LYS A 2 -2.57 58.33 -4.31
C LYS A 2 -2.48 57.16 -5.29
N LYS A 3 -1.33 56.48 -5.35
CA LYS A 3 -1.18 55.22 -6.09
C LYS A 3 -1.47 54.07 -5.14
N THR A 4 -2.63 53.46 -5.29
CA THR A 4 -3.02 52.25 -4.56
C THR A 4 -2.34 51.06 -5.24
N GLY A 5 -1.40 50.41 -4.55
CA GLY A 5 -0.76 49.18 -5.01
C GLY A 5 -1.65 47.97 -4.72
N LEU A 6 -1.94 47.19 -5.75
CA LEU A 6 -2.69 45.94 -5.68
C LEU A 6 -1.73 44.84 -5.17
N ILE A 7 -1.99 44.29 -3.98
CA ILE A 7 -1.30 43.09 -3.49
C ILE A 7 -2.05 41.89 -4.06
N ILE A 8 -1.42 41.18 -5.00
CA ILE A 8 -1.89 39.87 -5.46
C ILE A 8 -1.43 38.86 -4.41
N ALA A 9 -2.32 38.47 -3.50
CA ALA A 9 -2.11 37.34 -2.63
C ALA A 9 -2.34 36.06 -3.45
N THR A 10 -1.26 35.42 -3.89
CA THR A 10 -1.32 34.05 -4.41
C THR A 10 -1.73 33.14 -3.27
N LEU A 11 -2.99 32.68 -3.28
CA LEU A 11 -3.40 31.56 -2.45
C LEU A 11 -2.65 30.32 -2.93
N LEU A 12 -1.58 29.96 -2.22
CA LEU A 12 -1.04 28.61 -2.24
C LEU A 12 -2.10 27.71 -1.65
N THR A 13 -2.96 27.15 -2.50
CA THR A 13 -3.79 26.01 -2.11
C THR A 13 -2.84 24.83 -1.92
N PHE A 14 -2.34 24.66 -0.70
CA PHE A 14 -1.73 23.40 -0.29
C PHE A 14 -2.86 22.37 -0.24
N SER A 15 -3.12 21.74 -1.38
CA SER A 15 -3.69 20.40 -1.36
C SER A 15 -2.63 19.53 -0.68
N GLN A 16 -2.84 19.15 0.57
CA GLN A 16 -2.09 18.03 1.13
C GLN A 16 -2.57 16.82 0.33
N ALA A 17 -1.79 16.41 -0.68
CA ALA A 17 -2.01 15.13 -1.31
C ALA A 17 -1.94 14.07 -0.21
N GLU A 18 -3.01 13.28 -0.05
CA GLU A 18 -3.08 12.21 0.95
C GLU A 18 -1.93 11.21 0.76
N PHE A 19 -1.55 10.96 -0.50
CA PHE A 19 -0.41 10.13 -0.87
C PHE A 19 0.59 10.91 -1.74
N THR A 20 1.88 10.75 -1.46
CA THR A 20 2.97 11.32 -2.28
C THR A 20 4.00 10.26 -2.61
N ARG A 21 4.32 10.07 -3.90
CA ARG A 21 5.34 9.12 -4.36
C ARG A 21 6.69 9.79 -4.59
N ALA A 22 7.74 9.22 -4.03
CA ALA A 22 9.13 9.61 -4.27
C ALA A 22 9.73 8.87 -5.48
N GLU A 23 10.85 9.37 -6.00
CA GLU A 23 11.62 8.70 -7.08
C GLU A 23 12.13 7.31 -6.68
N SER A 24 12.33 7.07 -5.38
CA SER A 24 12.66 5.76 -4.81
C SER A 24 11.55 4.72 -4.92
N GLY A 25 10.35 5.11 -5.40
CA GLY A 25 9.17 4.27 -5.43
C GLY A 25 8.52 4.07 -4.07
N ILE A 26 8.87 4.88 -3.08
CA ILE A 26 8.16 4.93 -1.79
C ILE A 26 6.98 5.88 -1.90
N VAL A 27 5.79 5.42 -1.50
CA VAL A 27 4.60 6.25 -1.38
C VAL A 27 4.37 6.55 0.10
N THR A 28 4.34 7.84 0.45
CA THR A 28 4.05 8.31 1.81
C THR A 28 2.58 8.68 1.93
N ASP A 29 1.91 8.13 2.94
CA ASP A 29 0.57 8.52 3.37
C ASP A 29 0.70 9.62 4.44
N SER A 30 0.27 10.84 4.13
CA SER A 30 0.37 11.98 5.04
C SER A 30 -0.62 11.92 6.22
N GLN A 31 -1.68 11.11 6.14
CA GLN A 31 -2.66 10.96 7.21
C GLN A 31 -2.20 9.96 8.27
N THR A 32 -1.66 8.81 7.84
CA THR A 32 -1.20 7.75 8.74
C THR A 32 0.29 7.83 9.07
N GLN A 33 1.05 8.65 8.32
CA GLN A 33 2.50 8.72 8.33
C GLN A 33 3.20 7.42 7.92
N LEU A 34 2.45 6.48 7.32
CA LEU A 34 3.00 5.23 6.82
C LEU A 34 3.69 5.45 5.48
N GLN A 35 4.75 4.69 5.27
CA GLN A 35 5.45 4.60 3.99
C GLN A 35 5.21 3.24 3.36
N TRP A 36 4.96 3.24 2.05
CA TRP A 36 4.56 2.08 1.29
C TRP A 36 5.53 1.82 0.15
N GLN A 37 5.99 0.57 0.02
CA GLN A 37 6.81 0.15 -1.10
C GLN A 37 5.96 0.08 -2.38
N ASP A 38 6.33 0.79 -3.43
CA ASP A 38 5.68 0.79 -4.75
C ASP A 38 6.69 0.67 -5.91
N LEU A 39 7.51 -0.39 -5.85
CA LEU A 39 8.54 -0.70 -6.85
C LEU A 39 8.16 -1.90 -7.72
N TYR A 40 8.47 -1.78 -9.01
CA TYR A 40 7.99 -2.70 -10.06
C TYR A 40 8.65 -4.09 -10.06
N ALA A 41 9.91 -4.22 -9.64
CA ALA A 41 10.66 -5.47 -9.80
C ALA A 41 10.18 -6.60 -8.87
N ASP A 42 9.90 -6.28 -7.61
CA ASP A 42 9.60 -7.29 -6.60
C ASP A 42 8.11 -7.35 -6.19
N ASN A 43 7.33 -6.28 -6.44
CA ASN A 43 5.89 -6.26 -6.15
C ASN A 43 5.06 -7.10 -7.14
N ASN A 44 5.67 -7.58 -8.24
CA ASN A 44 5.02 -8.41 -9.27
C ASN A 44 5.30 -9.91 -9.09
N VAL A 45 5.90 -10.32 -7.97
CA VAL A 45 6.08 -11.73 -7.64
C VAL A 45 5.07 -12.13 -6.58
N PRO A 46 4.09 -12.99 -6.87
CA PRO A 46 3.19 -13.50 -5.86
C PRO A 46 3.96 -14.46 -4.94
N ARG A 47 3.76 -14.31 -3.63
CA ARG A 47 4.54 -15.01 -2.60
C ARG A 47 3.68 -15.95 -1.79
N ASN A 48 4.30 -16.99 -1.26
CA ASN A 48 3.69 -17.76 -0.19
C ASN A 48 3.62 -16.92 1.09
N TYR A 49 2.71 -17.28 1.99
CA TYR A 49 2.69 -16.65 3.31
C TYR A 49 3.86 -17.15 4.18
N GLY A 50 4.14 -16.50 5.31
CA GLY A 50 5.17 -16.93 6.25
C GLY A 50 6.55 -16.49 5.78
N ASP A 51 7.49 -17.45 5.73
CA ASP A 51 8.92 -17.27 5.45
C ASP A 51 9.25 -16.68 4.06
N ASP A 52 8.25 -16.38 3.23
CA ASP A 52 8.43 -15.68 1.95
C ASP A 52 7.90 -14.24 2.04
N ALA A 53 6.59 -14.04 2.25
CA ALA A 53 6.00 -12.70 2.35
C ALA A 53 6.49 -11.88 3.56
N ILE A 54 6.63 -12.49 4.74
CA ILE A 54 7.06 -11.79 5.96
C ILE A 54 8.56 -11.51 5.90
N ASP A 55 9.35 -12.49 5.50
CA ASP A 55 10.81 -12.38 5.46
C ASP A 55 11.25 -11.41 4.38
N TYR A 56 10.60 -11.41 3.22
CA TYR A 56 10.85 -10.40 2.20
C TYR A 56 10.65 -8.99 2.76
N CYS A 57 9.50 -8.71 3.41
CA CYS A 57 9.28 -7.36 3.93
C CYS A 57 10.24 -7.02 5.06
N SER A 58 10.57 -7.94 5.96
CA SER A 58 11.47 -7.66 7.08
C SER A 58 12.95 -7.51 6.67
N SER A 59 13.34 -8.10 5.55
CA SER A 59 14.69 -7.99 4.98
C SER A 59 14.85 -6.88 3.94
N LEU A 60 13.76 -6.21 3.56
CA LEU A 60 13.79 -5.13 2.58
C LEU A 60 14.63 -3.95 3.11
N ASP A 61 15.65 -3.57 2.35
CA ASP A 61 16.46 -2.37 2.58
C ASP A 61 16.21 -1.38 1.44
N LEU A 62 15.03 -0.76 1.50
CA LEU A 62 14.61 0.29 0.57
C LEU A 62 14.57 1.61 1.33
N ASP A 63 15.57 2.46 1.10
CA ASP A 63 15.75 3.72 1.83
C ASP A 63 15.77 3.47 3.35
N GLY A 64 16.51 2.44 3.76
CA GLY A 64 16.59 1.95 5.14
C GLY A 64 15.66 0.78 5.45
N THR A 65 15.74 0.33 6.70
CA THR A 65 15.04 -0.86 7.21
C THR A 65 13.69 -0.51 7.86
N GLY A 66 13.05 -1.49 8.51
CA GLY A 66 11.81 -1.30 9.28
C GLY A 66 10.54 -1.69 8.53
N TRP A 67 10.69 -2.13 7.29
CA TRP A 67 9.61 -2.65 6.47
C TRP A 67 9.00 -3.92 7.09
N ARG A 68 7.68 -4.05 6.93
CA ARG A 68 6.91 -5.21 7.39
C ARG A 68 5.73 -5.47 6.48
N LEU A 69 5.14 -6.65 6.64
CA LEU A 69 3.87 -6.96 6.01
C LEU A 69 2.75 -6.11 6.68
N PRO A 70 1.91 -5.41 5.89
CA PRO A 70 0.85 -4.56 6.43
C PRO A 70 -0.24 -5.39 7.10
N ASN A 71 -0.92 -4.81 8.08
CA ASN A 71 -2.14 -5.41 8.63
C ASN A 71 -3.33 -5.16 7.68
N ILE A 72 -4.47 -5.81 7.95
CA ILE A 72 -5.63 -5.73 7.06
C ILE A 72 -6.24 -4.33 6.99
N ASN A 73 -6.20 -3.55 8.07
CA ASN A 73 -6.76 -2.21 8.08
C ASN A 73 -5.89 -1.23 7.28
N GLU A 74 -4.56 -1.38 7.36
CA GLU A 74 -3.61 -0.62 6.55
C GLU A 74 -3.80 -0.92 5.05
N LEU A 75 -3.93 -2.20 4.65
CA LEU A 75 -4.20 -2.49 3.23
C LEU A 75 -5.54 -1.94 2.77
N LYS A 76 -6.58 -2.01 3.62
CA LYS A 76 -7.90 -1.45 3.30
C LYS A 76 -7.88 0.07 3.19
N SER A 77 -7.01 0.77 3.93
CA SER A 77 -6.92 2.24 3.83
C SER A 77 -6.34 2.70 2.50
N LEU A 78 -5.75 1.79 1.70
CA LEU A 78 -5.33 2.10 0.34
C LEU A 78 -6.47 1.99 -0.68
N LEU A 79 -7.60 1.37 -0.33
CA LEU A 79 -8.69 1.15 -1.27
C LEU A 79 -9.38 2.47 -1.65
N VAL A 80 -9.69 2.59 -2.95
CA VAL A 80 -10.53 3.66 -3.47
C VAL A 80 -11.79 3.03 -4.05
N ASP A 81 -12.92 3.17 -3.36
CA ASP A 81 -14.19 2.51 -3.68
C ASP A 81 -14.78 2.88 -5.06
N THR A 82 -14.35 4.02 -5.63
CA THR A 82 -14.77 4.48 -6.96
C THR A 82 -13.88 3.99 -8.10
N GLN A 83 -12.81 3.25 -7.80
CA GLN A 83 -11.85 2.74 -8.77
C GLN A 83 -11.89 1.21 -8.85
N PHE A 84 -11.53 0.68 -10.02
CA PHE A 84 -11.47 -0.74 -10.30
C PHE A 84 -10.30 -1.01 -11.25
N ALA A 85 -9.58 -2.11 -11.02
CA ALA A 85 -8.47 -2.56 -11.85
C ALA A 85 -7.34 -1.52 -12.12
N PRO A 86 -6.69 -0.93 -11.10
CA PRO A 86 -6.81 -1.26 -9.67
C PRO A 86 -7.73 -0.32 -8.87
N SER A 87 -8.30 -0.83 -7.77
CA SER A 87 -9.08 -0.10 -6.78
C SER A 87 -8.19 0.59 -5.74
N ILE A 88 -7.23 1.41 -6.17
CA ILE A 88 -6.25 2.12 -5.34
C ILE A 88 -5.96 3.50 -5.95
N ASN A 89 -5.44 4.44 -5.17
CA ASN A 89 -5.03 5.75 -5.67
C ASN A 89 -3.97 5.62 -6.80
N GLU A 90 -4.09 6.41 -7.88
CA GLU A 90 -3.21 6.40 -9.05
C GLU A 90 -1.74 6.76 -8.75
N VAL A 91 -1.48 7.35 -7.59
CA VAL A 91 -0.12 7.57 -7.06
C VAL A 91 0.64 6.24 -6.94
N PHE A 92 -0.05 5.12 -6.72
CA PHE A 92 0.54 3.78 -6.72
C PHE A 92 0.65 3.24 -8.15
N GLN A 93 1.84 3.29 -8.71
CA GLN A 93 2.12 2.97 -10.11
C GLN A 93 2.50 1.49 -10.32
N SER A 94 2.80 0.75 -9.25
CA SER A 94 3.22 -0.66 -9.30
C SER A 94 2.26 -1.55 -8.51
N THR A 95 0.97 -1.51 -8.88
CA THR A 95 -0.07 -2.37 -8.30
C THR A 95 -0.51 -3.43 -9.32
N VAL A 96 -0.46 -4.70 -8.91
CA VAL A 96 -1.08 -5.80 -9.64
C VAL A 96 -2.54 -5.90 -9.27
N ASN A 97 -3.41 -6.13 -10.25
CA ASN A 97 -4.85 -6.30 -10.07
C ASN A 97 -5.20 -7.68 -9.48
N ASP A 98 -4.75 -7.97 -8.27
CA ASP A 98 -4.93 -9.29 -7.65
C ASP A 98 -4.93 -9.20 -6.10
N TRP A 99 -4.87 -10.35 -5.42
CA TRP A 99 -4.87 -10.48 -3.96
C TRP A 99 -3.52 -10.12 -3.34
N TYR A 100 -3.56 -9.43 -2.20
CA TYR A 100 -2.42 -9.00 -1.41
C TYR A 100 -2.51 -9.55 0.01
N TRP A 101 -1.40 -10.08 0.52
CA TRP A 101 -1.29 -10.62 1.87
C TRP A 101 -1.28 -9.53 2.94
N SER A 102 -1.97 -9.82 4.06
CA SER A 102 -1.85 -9.06 5.30
C SER A 102 -1.29 -9.90 6.46
N SER A 103 -0.65 -9.24 7.42
CA SER A 103 -0.18 -9.82 8.68
C SER A 103 -1.32 -10.24 9.62
N SER A 104 -2.56 -9.84 9.33
CA SER A 104 -3.71 -10.11 10.19
C SER A 104 -4.16 -11.56 10.12
N THR A 105 -4.16 -12.19 11.30
CA THR A 105 -4.63 -13.55 11.50
C THR A 105 -6.15 -13.60 11.63
N ARG A 106 -6.81 -14.58 11.01
CA ARG A 106 -8.23 -14.82 11.23
C ARG A 106 -8.42 -15.42 12.63
N LYS A 107 -9.23 -14.75 13.47
CA LYS A 107 -9.40 -15.13 14.89
C LYS A 107 -9.95 -16.54 15.11
N ILE A 108 -10.85 -17.00 14.24
CA ILE A 108 -11.51 -18.30 14.35
C ILE A 108 -10.59 -19.44 13.89
N ASP A 109 -9.69 -19.15 12.96
CA ASP A 109 -8.83 -20.16 12.34
C ASP A 109 -7.48 -19.52 11.99
N SER A 110 -6.46 -19.86 12.80
CA SER A 110 -5.12 -19.29 12.71
C SER A 110 -4.34 -19.77 11.48
N ASP A 111 -4.86 -20.73 10.72
CA ASP A 111 -4.28 -21.17 9.46
C ASP A 111 -4.68 -20.28 8.29
N TYR A 112 -5.54 -19.29 8.52
CA TYR A 112 -5.96 -18.32 7.51
C TYR A 112 -5.43 -16.91 7.80
N ARG A 113 -5.24 -16.17 6.71
CA ARG A 113 -4.82 -14.77 6.70
C ARG A 113 -5.77 -13.94 5.86
N TRP A 114 -5.99 -12.71 6.29
CA TRP A 114 -6.78 -11.77 5.53
C TRP A 114 -6.02 -11.29 4.30
N VAL A 115 -6.75 -11.07 3.22
CA VAL A 115 -6.23 -10.56 1.95
C VAL A 115 -7.15 -9.49 1.39
N VAL A 116 -6.56 -8.54 0.67
CA VAL A 116 -7.28 -7.51 -0.11
C VAL A 116 -7.03 -7.74 -1.58
N ASN A 117 -8.06 -7.71 -2.41
CA ASN A 117 -7.95 -7.76 -3.85
C ASN A 117 -7.96 -6.34 -4.41
N PHE A 118 -6.85 -5.88 -5.01
CA PHE A 118 -6.81 -4.55 -5.63
C PHE A 118 -7.44 -4.50 -7.02
N ASN A 119 -7.95 -5.61 -7.58
CA ASN A 119 -8.80 -5.49 -8.77
C ASN A 119 -10.17 -4.90 -8.42
N SER A 120 -10.79 -5.33 -7.31
CA SER A 120 -12.18 -5.00 -6.96
C SER A 120 -12.41 -4.38 -5.57
N GLY A 121 -11.38 -4.26 -4.74
CA GLY A 121 -11.48 -3.86 -3.33
C GLY A 121 -12.02 -4.95 -2.41
N ALA A 122 -12.21 -6.18 -2.90
CA ALA A 122 -12.74 -7.27 -2.10
C ALA A 122 -11.79 -7.66 -0.96
N VAL A 123 -12.37 -7.97 0.21
CA VAL A 123 -11.65 -8.51 1.37
C VAL A 123 -12.03 -9.97 1.55
N SER A 124 -11.03 -10.84 1.71
CA SER A 124 -11.26 -12.28 1.87
C SER A 124 -10.21 -12.89 2.79
N ILE A 125 -10.23 -14.22 2.92
CA ILE A 125 -9.26 -15.01 3.65
C ILE A 125 -8.62 -16.04 2.73
N ARG A 126 -7.35 -16.38 2.97
CA ARG A 126 -6.63 -17.46 2.28
C ARG A 126 -5.81 -18.29 3.26
N PRO A 127 -5.62 -19.60 3.00
CA PRO A 127 -4.77 -20.44 3.84
C PRO A 127 -3.30 -19.99 3.80
N ARG A 128 -2.60 -20.05 4.92
CA ARG A 128 -1.18 -19.65 5.04
C ARG A 128 -0.18 -20.79 4.84
N ILE A 129 -0.60 -22.03 5.12
CA ILE A 129 0.28 -23.24 5.14
C ILE A 129 0.21 -24.01 3.80
N ASN A 130 -0.67 -23.58 2.89
CA ASN A 130 -0.85 -24.25 1.61
C ASN A 130 -0.14 -23.49 0.49
N ASN A 131 0.93 -24.07 -0.05
CA ASN A 131 1.75 -23.50 -1.12
C ASN A 131 1.00 -23.33 -2.46
N ASN A 132 -0.24 -23.80 -2.56
CA ASN A 132 -1.09 -23.53 -3.73
C ASN A 132 -1.73 -22.13 -3.70
N TYR A 133 -1.59 -21.38 -2.60
CA TYR A 133 -2.08 -20.02 -2.49
C TYR A 133 -0.92 -19.04 -2.36
N THR A 134 -0.62 -18.36 -3.47
CA THR A 134 0.27 -17.21 -3.48
C THR A 134 -0.54 -15.92 -3.61
N SER A 135 -0.08 -14.85 -2.97
CA SER A 135 -0.66 -13.51 -3.12
C SER A 135 0.48 -12.49 -3.17
N TYR A 136 0.23 -11.34 -3.75
CA TYR A 136 1.19 -10.26 -3.82
C TYR A 136 1.38 -9.60 -2.45
N ILE A 137 2.36 -8.74 -2.35
CA ILE A 137 2.69 -8.01 -1.13
C ILE A 137 2.95 -6.54 -1.44
N ARG A 138 2.75 -5.71 -0.43
CA ARG A 138 3.12 -4.29 -0.45
C ARG A 138 3.62 -3.95 0.94
N CYS A 139 4.94 -3.94 1.10
CA CYS A 139 5.52 -3.70 2.42
C CYS A 139 5.20 -2.28 2.90
N VAL A 140 5.06 -2.14 4.21
CA VAL A 140 4.78 -0.87 4.89
C VAL A 140 5.77 -0.65 6.03
N ARG A 141 6.05 0.60 6.37
CA ARG A 141 6.73 0.98 7.62
C ARG A 141 6.12 2.24 8.21
#